data_AF-A0A1S2K100-F1
#
_entry.id   AF-A0A1S2K100-F1
#
_cell.length_a   1.000
_cell.length_b   1.000
_cell.length_c   1.000
_cell.angle_alpha   90.00
_cell.angle_beta   90.00
_cell.angle_gamma   90.00
#
_symmetry.space_group_name_H-M   'P 1'
#
loop_
_entity.id
_entity.type
_entity.pdbx_description
1 polymer ?
#
loop_
_entity_poly.entity_id
_entity_poly.type
_entity_poly.pdbx_seq_one_letter_code
_entity_poly.pdbx_strand_id
1 'polypeptide(L)'
;MTTGWGREPARVTIPDGASLHDLRHFYASLLIKHGENVKTVQKRLGHTKPSITLDTYTHLWPDEEDTTRAAVEAVLGDVPPLCPAKSA
;
A
#
# COMPACT_ATOMS: atom_id res chain seq x y z
N MET A 1 -20.24 20.05 -28.45
CA MET A 1 -19.60 19.10 -27.51
C MET A 1 -18.25 18.73 -28.09
N THR A 2 -17.20 19.50 -27.77
CA THR A 2 -15.84 19.27 -28.27
C THR A 2 -15.17 18.21 -27.40
N THR A 3 -14.86 17.06 -27.98
CA THR A 3 -14.00 16.05 -27.37
C THR A 3 -12.58 16.62 -27.23
N GLY A 4 -12.26 17.14 -26.04
CA GLY A 4 -10.96 17.73 -25.74
C GLY A 4 -9.86 16.68 -25.61
N TRP A 5 -9.32 16.21 -26.72
CA TRP A 5 -8.08 15.40 -26.80
C TRP A 5 -6.82 16.28 -26.94
N GLY A 6 -6.93 17.59 -26.72
CA GLY A 6 -5.90 18.59 -27.04
C GLY A 6 -4.72 18.70 -26.06
N ARG A 7 -4.38 17.65 -25.30
CA ARG A 7 -3.14 17.66 -24.51
C ARG A 7 -2.08 16.91 -25.32
N GLU A 8 -1.08 17.63 -25.80
CA GLU A 8 0.12 17.03 -26.36
C GLU A 8 0.73 16.11 -25.29
N PRO A 9 0.93 14.81 -25.57
CA PRO A 9 1.46 13.91 -24.55
C PRO A 9 2.84 14.40 -24.15
N ALA A 10 3.04 14.61 -22.85
CA ALA A 10 4.35 14.93 -22.32
C ALA A 10 5.32 13.82 -22.78
N ARG A 11 6.38 14.21 -23.48
CA ARG A 11 7.41 13.25 -23.91
C ARG A 11 8.09 12.71 -22.67
N VAL A 12 7.93 11.42 -22.42
CA VAL A 12 8.63 10.71 -21.35
C VAL A 12 9.83 9.99 -21.95
N THR A 13 11.01 10.20 -21.39
CA THR A 13 12.19 9.43 -21.73
C THR A 13 12.17 8.15 -20.91
N ILE A 14 12.09 7.01 -21.58
CA ILE A 14 12.17 5.69 -20.95
C ILE A 14 13.63 5.21 -21.05
N PRO A 15 14.25 4.71 -19.96
CA PRO A 15 15.60 4.17 -20.02
C PRO A 15 15.71 3.01 -21.01
N ASP A 16 16.85 2.91 -21.69
CA ASP A 16 17.14 1.78 -22.57
C ASP A 16 17.13 0.47 -21.77
N GLY A 17 16.38 -0.52 -22.26
CA GLY A 17 16.20 -1.82 -21.60
C GLY A 17 15.06 -1.88 -20.58
N ALA A 18 14.35 -0.78 -20.31
CA ALA A 18 13.16 -0.82 -19.46
C ALA A 18 12.02 -1.58 -20.15
N SER A 19 11.44 -2.53 -19.42
CA SER A 19 10.33 -3.36 -19.86
C SER A 19 8.99 -2.84 -19.33
N LEU A 20 7.89 -3.36 -19.90
CA LEU A 20 6.54 -3.14 -19.35
C LEU A 20 6.41 -3.67 -17.91
N HIS A 21 7.23 -4.64 -17.52
CA HIS A 21 7.25 -5.17 -16.16
C HIS A 21 7.83 -4.14 -15.19
N ASP A 22 8.86 -3.40 -15.59
CA ASP A 22 9.48 -2.35 -14.77
C ASP A 22 8.52 -1.17 -14.56
N LEU A 23 7.75 -0.82 -15.61
CA LEU A 23 6.68 0.17 -15.49
C LEU A 23 5.58 -0.28 -14.53
N ARG A 24 5.23 -1.58 -14.52
CA ARG A 24 4.28 -2.14 -13.56
C ARG A 24 4.83 -2.06 -12.14
N HIS A 25 6.09 -2.39 -11.92
CA HIS A 25 6.76 -2.27 -10.61
C HIS A 25 6.81 -0.82 -10.13
N PHE A 26 7.15 0.11 -11.02
CA PHE A 26 7.16 1.54 -10.73
C PHE A 26 5.77 2.04 -10.31
N TYR A 27 4.74 1.65 -11.05
CA TYR A 27 3.36 2.04 -10.74
C TYR A 27 2.89 1.46 -9.40
N ALA A 28 3.17 0.19 -9.11
CA ALA A 28 2.86 -0.41 -7.81
C ALA A 28 3.55 0.33 -6.66
N SER A 29 4.84 0.62 -6.81
CA SER A 29 5.65 1.32 -5.81
C SER A 29 5.12 2.72 -5.52
N LEU A 30 4.69 3.45 -6.55
CA LEU A 30 4.06 4.76 -6.39
C LEU A 30 2.79 4.71 -5.56
N LEU A 31 1.88 3.77 -5.87
CA LEU A 31 0.62 3.64 -5.13
C LEU A 31 0.87 3.36 -3.65
N ILE A 32 1.79 2.44 -3.36
CA ILE A 32 2.13 2.05 -1.98
C ILE A 32 2.76 3.24 -1.23
N LYS A 33 3.69 3.97 -1.86
CA LYS A 33 4.31 5.16 -1.28
C LYS A 33 3.30 6.26 -0.95
N HIS A 34 2.19 6.35 -1.71
CA HIS A 34 1.10 7.29 -1.43
C HIS A 34 0.13 6.79 -0.34
N GLY A 35 0.42 5.67 0.32
CA GLY A 35 -0.40 5.14 1.42
C GLY A 35 -1.63 4.35 0.96
N GLU A 36 -1.67 3.92 -0.31
CA GLU A 36 -2.78 3.11 -0.79
C GLU A 36 -2.79 1.73 -0.12
N ASN A 37 -3.99 1.25 0.19
CA ASN A 37 -4.17 -0.08 0.73
C ASN A 37 -3.95 -1.16 -0.34
N VAL A 38 -3.46 -2.32 0.09
CA VAL A 38 -3.25 -3.54 -0.70
C VAL A 38 -4.40 -3.86 -1.65
N LYS A 39 -5.66 -3.73 -1.21
CA LYS A 39 -6.84 -4.00 -2.04
C LYS A 39 -6.97 -3.03 -3.22
N THR A 40 -6.67 -1.75 -2.98
CA THR A 40 -6.66 -0.73 -4.05
C THR A 40 -5.55 -1.05 -5.04
N VAL A 41 -4.33 -1.29 -4.56
CA VAL A 41 -3.16 -1.63 -5.39
C VAL A 41 -3.45 -2.87 -6.23
N GLN A 42 -3.96 -3.94 -5.62
CA GLN A 42 -4.37 -5.18 -6.28
C GLN A 42 -5.35 -4.90 -7.44
N LYS A 43 -6.42 -4.13 -7.17
CA LYS A 43 -7.43 -3.80 -8.18
C LYS A 43 -6.84 -2.97 -9.32
N ARG A 44 -5.93 -2.03 -9.02
CA ARG A 44 -5.25 -1.18 -10.02
C ARG A 44 -4.27 -1.96 -10.88
N LEU A 45 -3.63 -2.99 -10.33
CA LEU A 45 -2.73 -3.89 -11.07
C LEU A 45 -3.47 -5.01 -11.82
N GLY A 46 -4.78 -5.18 -11.53
CA GLY A 46 -5.59 -6.24 -12.13
C GLY A 46 -5.27 -7.64 -11.59
N HIS A 47 -4.68 -7.73 -10.39
CA HIS A 47 -4.42 -9.03 -9.77
C HIS A 47 -5.72 -9.66 -9.28
N THR A 48 -5.93 -10.93 -9.58
CA THR A 48 -7.13 -11.67 -9.19
C THR A 48 -7.20 -11.91 -7.68
N LYS A 49 -6.04 -12.03 -7.04
CA LYS A 49 -5.90 -12.25 -5.59
C LYS A 49 -5.00 -11.18 -4.96
N PRO A 50 -5.33 -10.70 -3.74
CA PRO A 50 -4.45 -9.82 -2.98
C PRO A 50 -3.06 -10.42 -2.72
N SER A 51 -2.99 -11.74 -2.52
CA SER A 51 -1.73 -12.46 -2.23
C SER A 51 -0.66 -12.18 -3.27
N ILE A 52 -0.99 -12.20 -4.57
CA ILE A 52 -0.04 -11.89 -5.66
C ILE A 52 0.65 -10.54 -5.46
N THR A 53 -0.11 -9.55 -4.97
CA THR A 53 0.40 -8.20 -4.70
C THR A 53 1.27 -8.20 -3.44
N LEU A 54 0.84 -8.86 -2.37
CA LEU A 54 1.58 -8.96 -1.11
C LEU A 54 2.89 -9.75 -1.29
N ASP A 55 2.85 -10.89 -1.97
CA ASP A 55 4.00 -11.74 -2.23
C ASP A 55 5.13 -10.97 -2.94
N THR A 56 4.76 -10.00 -3.79
CA THR A 56 5.72 -9.20 -4.57
C THR A 56 6.12 -7.90 -3.86
N TYR A 57 5.17 -7.17 -3.27
CA TYR A 57 5.36 -5.77 -2.86
C TYR A 57 5.25 -5.52 -1.36
N THR A 58 5.03 -6.54 -0.51
CA THR A 58 4.91 -6.38 0.95
C THR A 58 6.04 -5.55 1.55
N HIS A 59 7.27 -5.74 1.07
CA HIS A 59 8.46 -5.02 1.56
C HIS A 59 8.43 -3.50 1.32
N LEU A 60 7.48 -2.99 0.54
CA LEU A 60 7.29 -1.56 0.29
C LEU A 60 6.31 -0.90 1.28
N TRP A 61 5.49 -1.68 1.98
CA TRP A 61 4.62 -1.12 3.01
C TRP A 61 5.44 -0.78 4.26
N PRO A 62 5.16 0.38 4.89
CA PRO A 62 5.82 0.74 6.13
C PRO A 62 5.48 -0.27 7.23
N ASP A 63 6.49 -0.60 8.04
CA ASP A 63 6.28 -1.40 9.24
C ASP A 63 5.57 -0.52 10.28
N GLU A 64 4.33 -0.87 10.60
CA GLU A 64 3.42 -0.09 11.45
C GLU A 64 3.19 -0.80 12.79
N GLU A 65 4.18 -1.57 13.29
CA GLU A 65 4.04 -2.29 14.57
C GLU A 65 3.75 -1.32 15.72
N ASP A 66 4.43 -0.17 15.75
CA ASP A 66 4.22 0.86 16.77
C ASP A 66 2.83 1.52 16.67
N THR A 67 2.33 1.75 15.45
CA THR A 67 0.99 2.31 15.20
C THR A 67 -0.10 1.32 15.56
N THR A 68 0.12 0.04 15.27
CA THR A 68 -0.84 -1.05 15.56
C THR A 68 -0.99 -1.21 17.07
N ARG A 69 0.12 -1.20 17.81
CA ARG A 69 0.10 -1.21 19.28
C ARG A 69 -0.65 -0.01 19.83
N ALA A 70 -0.36 1.19 19.34
CA ALA A 70 -1.05 2.42 19.78
C ALA A 70 -2.56 2.38 19.49
N ALA A 71 -2.97 1.85 18.36
CA ALA A 71 -4.39 1.71 18.00
C ALA A 71 -5.13 0.72 18.91
N VAL A 72 -4.49 -0.41 19.26
CA VAL A 72 -5.05 -1.39 20.20
C VAL A 72 -5.15 -0.81 21.61
N GLU A 73 -4.09 -0.13 22.08
CA GLU A 73 -4.06 0.55 23.37
C GLU A 73 -5.14 1.63 23.48
N ALA A 74 -5.37 2.41 22.42
CA ALA A 74 -6.42 3.43 22.42
C ALA A 74 -7.83 2.87 22.64
N VAL A 75 -8.08 1.61 22.27
CA VAL A 75 -9.38 0.96 22.45
C VAL A 75 -9.45 0.18 23.78
N LEU A 76 -8.35 -0.44 24.19
CA LEU A 76 -8.32 -1.38 25.32
C LEU A 76 -7.67 -0.84 26.60
N GLY A 77 -6.97 0.30 26.55
CA GLY A 77 -6.20 0.84 27.67
C GLY A 77 -7.03 1.25 28.90
N ASP A 78 -8.34 1.46 28.73
CA ASP A 78 -9.27 1.76 29.83
C ASP A 78 -9.98 0.50 30.36
N VAL A 79 -9.68 -0.69 29.81
CA VAL A 79 -10.26 -1.94 30.28
C VAL A 79 -9.53 -2.37 31.56
N PRO A 80 -10.21 -2.40 32.72
CA PRO A 80 -9.59 -2.88 33.95
C PRO A 80 -9.05 -4.30 33.75
N PRO A 81 -7.88 -4.63 34.30
CA PRO A 81 -7.20 -5.89 34.01
C PRO A 81 -8.12 -7.07 34.32
N LEU A 82 -8.28 -7.96 33.32
CA LEU A 82 -9.15 -9.14 33.40
C LEU A 82 -8.71 -10.14 34.48
N CYS A 83 -7.48 -10.03 34.97
CA CYS A 83 -6.96 -10.77 36.10
C CYS A 83 -6.51 -9.80 37.20
N PRO A 84 -6.86 -10.06 38.48
CA PRO A 84 -6.30 -9.29 39.59
C PRO A 84 -4.77 -9.42 39.56
N ALA A 85 -4.09 -8.31 39.83
CA ALA A 85 -2.63 -8.28 39.94
C ALA A 85 -2.19 -9.40 40.89
N LYS A 86 -1.22 -10.23 40.47
CA LYS A 86 -0.69 -11.28 41.33
C LYS A 86 -0.14 -10.63 42.60
N SER A 87 -0.74 -10.95 43.74
CA SER A 87 -0.18 -10.60 45.04
C SER A 87 1.22 -11.19 45.15
N ALA A 88 2.19 -10.34 45.52
CA ALA A 88 3.55 -10.74 45.87
C ALA A 88 3.56 -11.55 47.17
#